data_AF-A0A8C0ZYP6-F1
#
_entry.id   AF-A0A8C0ZYP6-F1
#
_cell.length_a   1.000
_cell.length_b   1.000
_cell.length_c   1.000
_cell.angle_alpha   90.00
_cell.angle_beta   90.00
_cell.angle_gamma   90.00
#
_symmetry.space_group_name_H-M   'P 1'
#
loop_
_entity.id
_entity.type
_entity.pdbx_description
1 polymer ?
#
loop_
_entity_poly.entity_id
_entity_poly.type
_entity_poly.pdbx_seq_one_letter_code
_entity_poly.pdbx_strand_id
1 'polypeptide(L)'
;TESGWSPPPKCVRVRGCVFNYVENGISPSSSRKYVQDQSIKVQCYPGYSLPNKENTIVCTESGWSPPPKCIPVNSVGKCGSPPPIDNGDITSFPLPEYAQHSLVEYQCQSLYQLQGNKKITCRNGEWSEPPKCLNPCVISEEIMERHNIMFKSIGKQKLYVPSGTMVEFKCKHGYVQATSKPFHTTCYDGKLEFPTCRS
;
A
#
# COMPACT_ATOMS: atom_id res chain seq x y z
N THR A 1 10.38 -50.14 -36.54
CA THR A 1 9.56 -48.91 -36.58
C THR A 1 9.86 -48.12 -35.32
N GLU A 2 10.74 -47.13 -35.43
CA GLU A 2 11.13 -46.30 -34.28
C GLU A 2 10.23 -45.06 -34.26
N SER A 3 9.01 -45.23 -33.78
CA SER A 3 8.06 -44.13 -33.64
C SER A 3 8.47 -43.24 -32.47
N GLY A 4 9.13 -42.12 -32.78
CA GLY A 4 9.37 -41.04 -31.83
C GLY A 4 8.06 -40.44 -31.31
N TRP A 5 8.08 -39.97 -30.07
CA TRP A 5 6.90 -39.46 -29.35
C TRP A 5 6.26 -38.25 -30.04
N SER A 6 4.93 -38.25 -30.15
CA SER A 6 4.14 -37.13 -30.68
C SER A 6 2.96 -36.80 -29.75
N PRO A 7 2.79 -35.55 -29.31
CA PRO A 7 3.60 -34.38 -29.65
C PRO A 7 4.98 -34.38 -28.97
N PRO A 8 5.98 -33.67 -29.54
CA PRO A 8 7.28 -33.53 -28.91
C PRO A 8 7.14 -32.90 -27.51
N PRO A 9 7.83 -33.43 -26.48
CA PRO A 9 7.81 -32.82 -25.16
C PRO A 9 8.35 -31.39 -25.24
N LYS A 10 7.62 -30.45 -24.65
CA LYS A 10 8.04 -29.03 -24.61
C LYS A 10 9.02 -28.85 -23.44
N CYS A 11 10.24 -28.40 -23.73
CA CYS A 11 11.15 -27.94 -22.69
C CYS A 11 10.65 -26.61 -22.12
N VAL A 12 10.14 -26.63 -20.89
CA VAL A 12 9.78 -25.41 -20.15
C VAL A 12 11.03 -24.91 -19.44
N ARG A 13 11.40 -23.64 -19.67
CA ARG A 13 12.49 -23.00 -18.93
C ARG A 13 12.02 -22.76 -17.50
N VAL A 14 12.53 -23.55 -16.55
CA VAL A 14 12.33 -23.30 -15.12
C VAL A 14 13.02 -21.97 -14.79
N ARG A 15 12.24 -20.96 -14.38
CA ARG A 15 12.80 -19.73 -13.82
C ARG A 15 13.52 -20.10 -12.53
N GLY A 16 14.78 -19.69 -12.41
CA GLY A 16 15.63 -20.05 -11.29
C GLY A 16 16.53 -18.88 -10.93
N CYS A 17 17.05 -18.91 -9.71
CA CYS A 17 17.88 -17.86 -9.17
C CYS A 17 19.37 -18.18 -9.43
N VAL A 18 20.13 -17.14 -9.75
CA VAL A 18 21.59 -17.23 -9.88
C VAL A 18 22.21 -16.75 -8.57
N PHE A 19 23.12 -17.54 -7.99
CA PHE A 19 23.90 -17.17 -6.82
C PHE A 19 25.37 -17.06 -7.20
N ASN A 20 25.83 -15.83 -7.34
CA ASN A 20 27.19 -15.49 -7.78
C ASN A 20 27.85 -14.43 -6.89
N TYR A 21 27.08 -13.74 -6.05
CA TYR A 21 27.57 -12.63 -5.25
C TYR A 21 26.75 -12.47 -3.96
N VAL A 22 27.42 -11.99 -2.90
CA VAL A 22 26.81 -11.54 -1.64
C VAL A 22 27.40 -10.18 -1.29
N GLU A 23 26.55 -9.16 -1.12
CA GLU A 23 27.00 -7.83 -0.68
C GLU A 23 27.34 -7.87 0.82
N ASN A 24 28.53 -7.39 1.20
CA ASN A 24 29.05 -7.42 2.58
C ASN A 24 29.08 -8.83 3.21
N GLY A 25 29.30 -9.85 2.38
CA GLY A 25 29.41 -11.24 2.82
C GLY A 25 30.30 -12.07 1.89
N ILE A 26 30.33 -13.37 2.16
CA ILE A 26 31.18 -14.32 1.43
C ILE A 26 30.45 -14.77 0.17
N SER A 27 30.99 -14.35 -0.99
CA SER A 27 30.51 -14.77 -2.30
C SER A 27 30.97 -16.18 -2.66
N PRO A 28 30.19 -16.95 -3.45
CA PRO A 28 30.60 -18.26 -3.89
C PRO A 28 31.79 -18.17 -4.85
N SER A 29 32.68 -19.17 -4.83
CA SER A 29 33.83 -19.25 -5.75
C SER A 29 33.44 -19.38 -7.23
N SER A 30 32.21 -19.82 -7.50
CA SER A 30 31.65 -19.96 -8.84
C SER A 30 30.15 -19.72 -8.82
N SER A 31 29.61 -19.13 -9.89
CA SER A 31 28.17 -18.92 -10.06
C SER A 31 27.39 -20.25 -10.02
N ARG A 32 26.33 -20.31 -9.22
CA ARG A 32 25.44 -21.47 -9.07
C ARG A 32 24.01 -21.12 -9.45
N LYS A 33 23.23 -22.09 -9.92
CA LYS A 33 21.81 -21.92 -10.28
C LYS A 33 20.93 -22.74 -9.35
N TYR A 34 19.83 -22.14 -8.91
CA TYR A 34 18.86 -22.73 -7.99
C TYR A 34 17.47 -22.64 -8.60
N VAL A 35 16.66 -23.67 -8.39
CA VAL A 35 15.23 -23.65 -8.75
C VAL A 35 14.40 -23.07 -7.59
N GLN A 36 13.16 -22.69 -7.89
CA GLN A 36 12.24 -22.13 -6.91
C GLN A 36 12.10 -23.01 -5.65
N ASP A 37 11.89 -22.37 -4.50
CA ASP A 37 11.77 -22.92 -3.14
C ASP A 37 13.06 -23.52 -2.55
N GLN A 38 14.16 -23.54 -3.31
CA GLN A 38 15.47 -23.87 -2.76
C GLN A 38 16.01 -22.74 -1.89
N SER A 39 16.61 -23.11 -0.77
CA SER A 39 17.20 -22.19 0.18
C SER A 39 18.69 -22.42 0.35
N ILE A 40 19.43 -21.33 0.61
CA ILE A 40 20.88 -21.40 0.87
C ILE A 40 21.26 -20.54 2.05
N LYS A 41 22.27 -21.00 2.79
CA LYS A 41 22.86 -20.22 3.88
C LYS A 41 23.85 -19.20 3.35
N VAL A 42 23.69 -17.96 3.76
CA VAL A 42 24.59 -16.84 3.46
C VAL A 42 25.47 -16.56 4.67
N GLN A 43 26.77 -16.34 4.43
CA GLN A 43 27.71 -15.93 5.46
C GLN A 43 28.04 -14.45 5.28
N CYS A 44 27.77 -13.64 6.30
CA CYS A 44 28.07 -12.21 6.31
C CYS A 44 29.43 -11.92 6.93
N TYR A 45 30.05 -10.80 6.56
CA TYR A 45 31.27 -10.34 7.23
C TYR A 45 31.00 -9.97 8.69
N PRO A 46 32.04 -9.96 9.57
CA PRO A 46 31.90 -9.51 10.94
C PRO A 46 31.23 -8.15 11.03
N GLY A 47 30.21 -8.02 11.88
CA GLY A 47 29.42 -6.80 12.00
C GLY A 47 28.32 -6.62 10.95
N TYR A 48 27.98 -7.65 10.16
CA TYR A 48 26.84 -7.66 9.23
C TYR A 48 25.92 -8.88 9.42
N SER A 49 24.64 -8.78 9.06
CA SER A 49 23.68 -9.90 9.04
C SER A 49 22.65 -9.77 7.91
N LEU A 50 21.94 -10.83 7.56
CA LEU A 50 20.70 -10.69 6.78
C LEU A 50 19.59 -10.03 7.64
N PRO A 51 18.50 -9.53 7.02
CA PRO A 51 17.33 -9.06 7.76
C PRO A 51 16.81 -10.10 8.77
N ASN A 52 16.20 -9.65 9.88
CA ASN A 52 15.64 -10.51 10.94
C ASN A 52 16.63 -11.47 11.65
N LYS A 53 17.95 -11.27 11.52
CA LYS A 53 18.98 -12.20 12.03
C LYS A 53 18.86 -13.61 11.43
N GLU A 54 18.20 -13.75 10.29
CA GLU A 54 18.25 -14.98 9.52
C GLU A 54 19.63 -15.14 8.88
N ASN A 55 19.89 -16.33 8.37
CA ASN A 55 21.11 -16.65 7.64
C ASN A 55 20.81 -17.37 6.33
N THR A 56 19.56 -17.39 5.91
CA THR A 56 19.08 -18.17 4.77
C THR A 56 18.32 -17.29 3.81
N ILE A 57 18.54 -17.48 2.50
CA ILE A 57 17.75 -16.86 1.44
C ILE A 57 17.05 -17.94 0.63
N VAL A 58 15.85 -17.65 0.14
CA VAL A 58 15.01 -18.59 -0.62
C VAL A 58 14.86 -18.10 -2.06
N CYS A 59 14.98 -19.01 -3.02
CA CYS A 59 14.71 -18.70 -4.41
C CYS A 59 13.20 -18.65 -4.64
N THR A 60 12.66 -17.48 -4.91
CA THR A 60 11.24 -17.25 -5.20
C THR A 60 11.04 -17.03 -6.70
N GLU A 61 9.78 -16.94 -7.14
CA GLU A 61 9.44 -16.57 -8.52
C GLU A 61 10.03 -15.19 -8.91
N SER A 62 10.17 -14.28 -7.94
CA SER A 62 10.72 -12.93 -8.10
C SER A 62 12.23 -12.85 -7.89
N GLY A 63 12.92 -13.97 -7.65
CA GLY A 63 14.34 -14.01 -7.32
C GLY A 63 14.62 -14.34 -5.85
N TRP A 64 15.83 -14.05 -5.37
CA TRP A 64 16.22 -14.33 -3.98
C TRP A 64 15.46 -13.45 -2.97
N SER A 65 14.85 -14.08 -1.97
CA SER A 65 14.19 -13.39 -0.85
C SER A 65 14.69 -13.92 0.51
N PRO A 66 15.23 -13.07 1.40
CA PRO A 66 15.64 -11.70 1.10
C PRO A 66 16.77 -11.67 0.05
N PRO A 67 17.09 -10.52 -0.56
CA PRO A 67 18.23 -10.38 -1.46
C PRO A 67 19.54 -10.82 -0.80
N PRO A 68 20.55 -11.28 -1.55
CA PRO A 68 21.87 -11.70 -1.02
C PRO A 68 22.71 -10.48 -0.62
N LYS A 69 22.22 -9.72 0.36
CA LYS A 69 22.81 -8.49 0.88
C LYS A 69 22.83 -8.53 2.40
N CYS A 70 24.02 -8.53 2.97
CA CYS A 70 24.22 -8.38 4.39
C CYS A 70 24.23 -6.89 4.78
N ILE A 71 23.51 -6.53 5.83
CA ILE A 71 23.38 -5.17 6.36
C ILE A 71 24.17 -5.05 7.68
N PRO A 72 24.80 -3.89 7.99
CA PRO A 72 25.60 -3.77 9.21
C PRO A 72 24.73 -3.97 10.46
N VAL A 73 25.22 -4.74 11.43
CA VAL A 73 24.56 -5.08 12.71
C VAL A 73 24.24 -3.82 13.53
N ASN A 74 25.03 -2.75 13.41
CA ASN A 74 24.80 -1.49 14.12
C ASN A 74 23.69 -0.63 13.47
N SER A 75 23.39 -0.91 12.20
CA SER A 75 22.21 -0.43 11.46
C SER A 75 21.07 -1.46 11.45
N VAL A 76 21.24 -2.62 12.10
CA VAL A 76 20.13 -3.55 12.32
C VAL A 76 19.19 -2.89 13.31
N GLY A 77 18.14 -2.30 12.75
CA GLY A 77 16.97 -1.87 13.50
C GLY A 77 16.78 -0.37 13.62
N LYS A 78 17.69 0.50 13.20
CA LYS A 78 17.41 1.94 13.17
C LYS A 78 16.80 2.38 11.84
N CYS A 79 15.69 3.10 11.90
CA CYS A 79 15.05 3.68 10.72
C CYS A 79 15.46 5.15 10.57
N GLY A 80 15.45 5.65 9.33
CA GLY A 80 15.51 7.09 9.08
C GLY A 80 14.19 7.78 9.44
N SER A 81 14.04 9.03 9.02
CA SER A 81 12.77 9.76 9.18
C SER A 81 11.59 8.99 8.56
N PRO A 82 10.40 9.02 9.18
CA PRO A 82 9.19 8.41 8.64
C PRO A 82 8.85 8.88 7.22
N PRO A 83 8.26 8.03 6.36
CA PRO A 83 7.87 8.42 5.02
C PRO A 83 6.77 9.50 5.03
N PRO A 84 6.81 10.55 4.21
CA PRO A 84 5.71 11.51 4.12
C PRO A 84 4.45 10.85 3.52
N ILE A 85 3.28 11.38 3.86
CA ILE A 85 2.00 10.98 3.26
C ILE A 85 1.26 12.20 2.70
N ASP A 86 0.43 11.99 1.68
CA ASP A 86 -0.40 13.06 1.14
C ASP A 86 -1.47 13.48 2.15
N ASN A 87 -1.68 14.80 2.31
CA ASN A 87 -2.70 15.39 3.16
C ASN A 87 -2.67 14.90 4.62
N GLY A 88 -1.48 14.59 5.13
CA GLY A 88 -1.26 14.20 6.52
C GLY A 88 0.20 14.34 6.93
N ASP A 89 0.45 14.24 8.22
CA ASP A 89 1.79 14.31 8.78
C ASP A 89 1.87 13.48 10.07
N ILE A 90 3.08 13.27 10.59
CA ILE A 90 3.28 12.71 11.92
C ILE A 90 2.87 13.72 12.99
N THR A 91 2.42 13.23 14.14
CA THR A 91 1.99 14.08 15.26
C THR A 91 3.15 14.60 16.12
N SER A 92 4.37 14.11 15.88
CA SER A 92 5.59 14.48 16.60
C SER A 92 6.60 15.16 15.67
N PHE A 93 7.64 15.77 16.24
CA PHE A 93 8.73 16.32 15.43
C PHE A 93 9.59 15.19 14.85
N PRO A 94 9.93 15.22 13.55
CA PRO A 94 10.74 14.19 12.92
C PRO A 94 12.17 14.22 13.46
N LEU A 95 12.71 13.05 13.76
CA LEU A 95 14.13 12.85 14.05
C LEU A 95 14.86 12.32 12.80
N PRO A 96 16.17 12.58 12.68
CA PRO A 96 16.96 11.99 11.61
C PRO A 96 17.09 10.47 11.72
N GLU A 97 17.02 9.93 12.95
CA GLU A 97 17.11 8.49 13.24
C GLU A 97 16.11 8.06 14.31
N TYR A 98 15.59 6.84 14.17
CA TYR A 98 14.69 6.18 15.11
C TYR A 98 15.23 4.80 15.47
N ALA A 99 15.14 4.40 16.74
CA ALA A 99 15.57 3.09 17.21
C ALA A 99 14.62 1.96 16.75
N GLN A 100 15.08 0.70 16.86
CA GLN A 100 14.24 -0.46 16.57
C GLN A 100 12.99 -0.49 17.43
N HIS A 101 11.87 -0.86 16.84
CA HIS A 101 10.55 -0.87 17.46
C HIS A 101 10.01 0.51 17.85
N SER A 102 10.67 1.60 17.43
CA SER A 102 10.10 2.94 17.54
C SER A 102 8.76 3.01 16.82
N LEU A 103 7.84 3.78 17.39
CA LEU A 103 6.50 4.01 16.88
C LEU A 103 6.33 5.49 16.57
N VAL A 104 5.77 5.80 15.39
CA VAL A 104 5.29 7.14 15.08
C VAL A 104 3.84 7.07 14.65
N GLU A 105 3.10 8.13 14.95
CA GLU A 105 1.66 8.22 14.73
C GLU A 105 1.38 9.30 13.68
N TYR A 106 0.59 8.96 12.67
CA TYR A 106 0.15 9.90 11.65
C TYR A 106 -1.21 10.49 11.96
N GLN A 107 -1.44 11.68 11.42
CA GLN A 107 -2.72 12.35 11.42
C GLN A 107 -2.98 12.96 10.05
N CYS A 108 -4.18 12.72 9.53
CA CYS A 108 -4.65 13.40 8.32
C CYS A 108 -5.06 14.84 8.64
N GLN A 109 -4.95 15.71 7.63
CA GLN A 109 -5.51 17.05 7.67
C GLN A 109 -7.02 17.02 7.94
N SER A 110 -7.57 18.16 8.37
CA SER A 110 -9.00 18.29 8.65
C SER A 110 -9.85 17.81 7.46
N LEU A 111 -10.92 17.06 7.75
CA LEU A 111 -11.88 16.48 6.80
C LEU A 111 -11.37 15.28 5.96
N TYR A 112 -10.07 15.00 5.94
CA TYR A 112 -9.52 13.79 5.34
C TYR A 112 -9.68 12.60 6.29
N GLN A 113 -10.02 11.44 5.73
CA GLN A 113 -10.26 10.23 6.53
C GLN A 113 -9.06 9.30 6.48
N LEU A 114 -8.49 8.97 7.63
CA LEU A 114 -7.37 8.02 7.70
C LEU A 114 -7.85 6.60 7.38
N GLN A 115 -7.15 5.96 6.44
CA GLN A 115 -7.32 4.55 6.06
C GLN A 115 -6.01 3.79 6.31
N GLY A 116 -6.09 2.66 7.01
CA GLY A 116 -4.94 1.85 7.39
C GLY A 116 -4.55 2.04 8.86
N ASN A 117 -3.32 1.64 9.21
CA ASN A 117 -2.83 1.75 10.58
C ASN A 117 -2.30 3.16 10.85
N LYS A 118 -2.86 3.84 11.86
CA LYS A 118 -2.43 5.18 12.28
C LYS A 118 -0.98 5.21 12.77
N LYS A 119 -0.48 4.08 13.28
CA LYS A 119 0.88 3.95 13.82
C LYS A 119 1.73 3.05 12.95
N ILE A 120 2.93 3.50 12.62
CA ILE A 120 3.95 2.68 11.96
C ILE A 120 5.06 2.31 12.92
N THR A 121 5.68 1.16 12.70
CA THR A 121 6.76 0.62 13.54
C THR A 121 8.03 0.48 12.75
N CYS A 122 9.15 0.89 13.33
CA CYS A 122 10.47 0.63 12.79
C CYS A 122 10.88 -0.82 13.05
N ARG A 123 11.16 -1.60 12.01
CA ARG A 123 11.64 -2.99 12.11
C ARG A 123 12.75 -3.23 11.09
N ASN A 124 13.92 -3.63 11.58
CA ASN A 124 15.10 -3.93 10.74
C ASN A 124 15.51 -2.80 9.79
N GLY A 125 15.34 -1.55 10.23
CA GLY A 125 15.69 -0.37 9.43
C GLY A 125 14.61 0.07 8.44
N GLU A 126 13.48 -0.63 8.37
CA GLU A 126 12.33 -0.27 7.54
C GLU A 126 11.12 0.10 8.41
N TRP A 127 10.39 1.12 7.97
CA TRP A 127 9.09 1.46 8.54
C TRP A 127 8.02 0.54 7.98
N SER A 128 7.08 0.10 8.81
CA SER A 128 5.86 -0.55 8.32
C SER A 128 5.02 0.39 7.44
N GLU A 129 4.15 -0.18 6.60
CA GLU A 129 3.28 0.55 5.68
C GLU A 129 2.56 1.75 6.34
N PRO A 130 2.76 2.99 5.83
CA PRO A 130 2.06 4.18 6.34
C PRO A 130 0.58 4.21 5.94
N PRO A 131 -0.28 4.91 6.71
CA PRO A 131 -1.67 5.06 6.34
C PRO A 131 -1.86 5.99 5.13
N LYS A 132 -3.07 5.96 4.56
CA LYS A 132 -3.50 6.90 3.51
C LYS A 132 -4.56 7.85 4.06
N CYS A 133 -4.56 9.08 3.57
CA CYS A 133 -5.60 10.06 3.87
C CYS A 133 -6.57 10.15 2.68
N LEU A 134 -7.78 9.62 2.86
CA LEU A 134 -8.81 9.61 1.82
C LEU A 134 -9.43 10.99 1.65
N ASN A 135 -9.60 11.39 0.40
CA ASN A 135 -10.15 12.69 0.04
C ASN A 135 -11.61 12.83 0.50
N PRO A 136 -12.01 13.98 1.06
CA PRO A 136 -13.43 14.29 1.24
C PRO A 136 -14.10 14.55 -0.13
N CYS A 137 -15.40 14.32 -0.20
CA CYS A 137 -16.20 14.66 -1.38
C CYS A 137 -16.72 16.09 -1.27
N VAL A 138 -16.73 16.78 -2.42
CA VAL A 138 -17.28 18.13 -2.53
C VAL A 138 -18.67 18.07 -3.15
N ILE A 139 -19.66 18.65 -2.48
CA ILE A 139 -21.04 18.77 -2.97
C ILE A 139 -21.36 20.24 -3.14
N SER A 140 -21.06 20.77 -4.32
CA SER A 140 -21.31 22.17 -4.66
C SER A 140 -22.76 22.42 -5.07
N GLU A 141 -23.18 23.68 -4.99
CA GLU A 141 -24.47 24.13 -5.49
C GLU A 141 -24.65 23.86 -6.98
N GLU A 142 -23.61 24.11 -7.78
CA GLU A 142 -23.61 23.81 -9.23
C GLU A 142 -23.96 22.33 -9.52
N ILE A 143 -23.40 21.39 -8.75
CA ILE A 143 -23.73 19.97 -8.91
C ILE A 143 -25.19 19.71 -8.54
N MET A 144 -25.68 20.30 -7.45
CA MET A 144 -27.06 20.14 -7.01
C MET A 144 -28.06 20.71 -8.03
N GLU A 145 -27.76 21.87 -8.63
CA GLU A 145 -28.56 22.47 -9.71
C GLU A 145 -28.61 21.58 -10.93
N ARG A 146 -27.45 21.15 -11.44
CA ARG A 146 -27.36 20.30 -12.64
C ARG A 146 -28.14 18.99 -12.51
N HIS A 147 -28.24 18.46 -11.30
CA HIS A 147 -28.92 17.20 -11.02
C HIS A 147 -30.37 17.35 -10.54
N ASN A 148 -30.86 18.59 -10.34
CA ASN A 148 -32.18 18.91 -9.77
C ASN A 148 -32.43 18.27 -8.39
N ILE A 149 -31.39 18.23 -7.55
CA ILE A 149 -31.42 17.62 -6.22
C ILE A 149 -31.16 18.64 -5.11
N MET A 150 -31.52 18.28 -3.88
CA MET A 150 -31.18 19.00 -2.65
C MET A 150 -30.95 18.01 -1.52
N PHE A 151 -30.24 18.41 -0.46
CA PHE A 151 -30.10 17.57 0.72
C PHE A 151 -31.45 17.24 1.34
N LYS A 152 -31.63 15.99 1.78
CA LYS A 152 -32.87 15.55 2.44
C LYS A 152 -33.04 16.21 3.81
N SER A 153 -31.95 16.35 4.57
CA SER A 153 -31.93 17.04 5.87
C SER A 153 -31.46 18.48 5.71
N ILE A 154 -32.33 19.44 6.07
CA ILE A 154 -32.10 20.88 5.99
C ILE A 154 -31.44 21.30 7.31
N GLY A 155 -30.12 21.50 7.31
CA GLY A 155 -29.40 21.89 8.54
C GLY A 155 -27.88 21.71 8.48
N LYS A 156 -27.37 21.04 7.45
CA LYS A 156 -25.94 20.93 7.17
C LYS A 156 -25.73 21.14 5.68
N GLN A 157 -25.54 22.39 5.23
CA GLN A 157 -24.85 22.66 3.96
C GLN A 157 -23.41 22.17 4.12
N LYS A 158 -23.22 20.85 4.07
CA LYS A 158 -21.90 20.22 4.11
C LYS A 158 -21.38 20.19 2.69
N LEU A 159 -20.79 21.33 2.29
CA LEU A 159 -20.02 21.43 1.05
C LEU A 159 -18.92 20.36 1.00
N TYR A 160 -18.39 19.95 2.16
CA TYR A 160 -17.39 18.90 2.30
C TYR A 160 -17.93 17.73 3.12
N VAL A 161 -17.80 16.52 2.57
CA VAL A 161 -18.28 15.28 3.17
C VAL A 161 -17.09 14.34 3.37
N PRO A 162 -16.76 13.95 4.62
CA PRO A 162 -15.68 12.99 4.86
C PRO A 162 -15.93 11.64 4.16
N SER A 163 -14.87 11.01 3.68
CA SER A 163 -14.92 9.66 3.13
C SER A 163 -15.54 8.67 4.13
N GLY A 164 -16.39 7.76 3.65
CA GLY A 164 -17.19 6.83 4.47
C GLY A 164 -18.51 7.41 4.97
N THR A 165 -18.77 8.71 4.78
CA THR A 165 -20.05 9.32 5.19
C THR A 165 -21.13 9.09 4.12
N MET A 166 -22.29 8.60 4.54
CA MET A 166 -23.49 8.50 3.69
C MET A 166 -24.24 9.85 3.66
N VAL A 167 -24.64 10.24 2.46
CA VAL A 167 -25.39 11.48 2.20
C VAL A 167 -26.73 11.12 1.58
N GLU A 168 -27.80 11.71 2.10
CA GLU A 168 -29.15 11.56 1.55
C GLU A 168 -29.61 12.81 0.81
N PHE A 169 -30.17 12.60 -0.38
CA PHE A 169 -30.73 13.61 -1.26
C PHE A 169 -32.24 13.45 -1.40
N LYS A 170 -32.88 14.49 -1.93
CA LYS A 170 -34.26 14.48 -2.44
C LYS A 170 -34.33 15.35 -3.70
N CYS A 171 -35.33 15.13 -4.55
CA CYS A 171 -35.56 16.01 -5.70
C CYS A 171 -35.98 17.41 -5.25
N LYS A 172 -35.62 18.41 -6.04
CA LYS A 172 -36.16 19.75 -5.91
C LYS A 172 -37.67 19.76 -6.20
N HIS A 173 -38.34 20.81 -5.75
CA HIS A 173 -39.76 21.02 -6.02
C HIS A 173 -40.03 21.04 -7.53
N GLY A 174 -41.04 20.29 -7.97
CA GLY A 174 -41.40 20.15 -9.39
C GLY A 174 -40.62 19.09 -10.17
N TYR A 175 -39.70 18.37 -9.52
CA TYR A 175 -38.93 17.30 -10.15
C TYR A 175 -39.25 15.93 -9.53
N VAL A 176 -39.15 14.89 -10.34
CA VAL A 176 -39.33 13.50 -9.93
C VAL A 176 -38.07 12.68 -10.18
N GLN A 177 -37.92 11.61 -9.40
CA GLN A 177 -36.80 10.68 -9.49
C GLN A 177 -36.72 10.06 -10.89
N ALA A 178 -35.57 10.21 -11.56
CA ALA A 178 -35.39 9.72 -12.93
C ALA A 178 -35.08 8.21 -12.99
N THR A 179 -34.54 7.63 -11.91
CA THR A 179 -34.07 6.23 -11.84
C THR A 179 -34.52 5.55 -10.55
N SER A 180 -34.73 4.24 -10.52
CA SER A 180 -35.07 3.50 -9.28
C SER A 180 -33.92 3.39 -8.25
N LYS A 181 -32.75 3.97 -8.55
CA LYS A 181 -31.58 3.96 -7.64
C LYS A 181 -31.88 4.67 -6.30
N PRO A 182 -31.26 4.23 -5.20
CA PRO A 182 -31.43 4.89 -3.91
C PRO A 182 -30.97 6.35 -3.95
N PHE A 183 -31.70 7.23 -3.27
CA PHE A 183 -31.37 8.66 -3.12
C PHE A 183 -30.39 8.91 -1.98
N HIS A 184 -29.54 7.93 -1.70
CA HIS A 184 -28.41 8.06 -0.80
C HIS A 184 -27.17 7.47 -1.45
N THR A 185 -26.02 8.02 -1.12
CA THR A 185 -24.73 7.62 -1.66
C THR A 185 -23.66 7.86 -0.61
N THR A 186 -22.58 7.08 -0.67
CA THR A 186 -21.48 7.19 0.28
C THR A 186 -20.31 7.87 -0.41
N CYS A 187 -19.75 8.89 0.23
CA CYS A 187 -18.50 9.47 -0.23
C CYS A 187 -17.37 8.45 -0.08
N TYR A 188 -16.60 8.22 -1.14
CA TYR A 188 -15.40 7.40 -1.05
C TYR A 188 -14.25 8.04 -1.81
N ASP A 189 -13.25 8.51 -1.07
CA ASP A 189 -12.00 9.07 -1.61
C ASP A 189 -12.24 10.12 -2.71
N GLY A 190 -13.01 11.16 -2.37
CA GLY A 190 -13.36 12.26 -3.28
C GLY A 190 -14.41 11.92 -4.34
N LYS A 191 -14.86 10.67 -4.41
CA LYS A 191 -15.87 10.22 -5.38
C LYS A 191 -17.22 10.03 -4.72
N LEU A 192 -18.23 10.65 -5.31
CA LEU A 192 -19.62 10.55 -4.88
C LEU A 192 -20.51 10.51 -6.12
N GLU A 193 -21.30 9.45 -6.26
CA GLU A 193 -22.26 9.33 -7.37
C GLU A 193 -23.54 10.09 -7.04
N PHE A 194 -23.85 11.14 -7.82
CA PHE A 194 -25.02 11.98 -7.60
C PHE A 194 -26.27 11.39 -8.26
N PRO A 195 -27.41 11.30 -7.54
CA PRO A 195 -28.69 10.98 -8.17
C PRO A 195 -29.16 12.12 -9.10
N THR A 196 -30.12 11.84 -9.98
CA THR A 196 -30.68 12.81 -10.93
C THR A 196 -32.21 12.81 -10.87
N CYS A 197 -32.79 14.01 -10.96
CA CYS A 197 -34.24 14.19 -11.10
C CYS A 197 -34.59 14.86 -12.43
N ARG A 198 -35.75 14.51 -12.97
CA ARG A 198 -36.30 15.05 -14.24
C ARG A 198 -37.60 15.82 -13.97
N SER A 199 -37.90 16.77 -14.84
CA SER A 199 -39.17 17.50 -14.84
C SER A 199 -40.34 16.56 -15.15
#